data_AF-A0A819I9Q1-F1
#
_entry.id   AF-A0A819I9Q1-F1
#
_cell.length_a   1.000
_cell.length_b   1.000
_cell.length_c   1.000
_cell.angle_alpha   90.00
_cell.angle_beta   90.00
_cell.angle_gamma   90.00
#
_symmetry.space_group_name_H-M   'P 1'
#
loop_
_entity.id
_entity.type
_entity.pdbx_description
1 polymer ?
#
loop_
_entity_poly.entity_id
_entity_poly.type
_entity_poly.pdbx_seq_one_letter_code
_entity_poly.pdbx_strand_id
1 'polypeptide(L)'
;QRKAYYHSKSPTNYAFKIQLACDFSHRIVNVSECYHGSVHDITNLRESRLLEHTEETVQIIADKGYVGGEYVITPKSKPRRSELTDEDKNFNRDISARAAIENINQRLKTYAILGGVYRRPIDDFHKTTKIVHIVSALCNLNLSKHYIRKYAT
;
A
#
# COMPACT_ATOMS: atom_id res chain seq x y z
N GLN A 1 -16.79 4.97 32.02
CA GLN A 1 -16.62 5.37 30.61
C GLN A 1 -15.33 4.73 30.08
N ARG A 2 -15.41 3.79 29.14
CA ARG A 2 -14.23 3.06 28.63
C ARG A 2 -13.48 3.93 27.62
N LYS A 3 -12.24 4.30 27.95
CA LYS A 3 -11.30 4.95 27.02
C LYS A 3 -11.08 4.02 25.82
N ALA A 4 -11.48 4.46 24.64
CA ALA A 4 -11.27 3.78 23.36
C ALA A 4 -9.77 3.83 23.00
N TYR A 5 -8.98 2.98 23.64
CA TYR A 5 -7.59 2.78 23.26
C TYR A 5 -7.54 1.92 22.01
N TYR A 6 -6.97 2.52 20.96
CA TYR A 6 -6.56 1.95 19.68
C TYR A 6 -6.12 0.49 19.81
N HIS A 7 -6.89 -0.45 19.26
CA HIS A 7 -6.50 -1.86 19.19
C HIS A 7 -5.78 -2.08 17.85
N SER A 8 -4.49 -2.40 17.90
CA SER A 8 -3.56 -2.44 16.76
C SER A 8 -3.90 -3.43 15.62
N LYS A 9 -5.03 -4.15 15.72
CA LYS A 9 -5.48 -5.17 14.74
C LYS A 9 -7.01 -5.34 14.73
N SER A 10 -7.79 -4.27 14.88
CA SER A 10 -9.25 -4.38 14.79
C SER A 10 -9.73 -3.73 13.49
N PRO A 11 -10.49 -4.45 12.62
CA PRO A 11 -11.11 -3.91 11.40
C PRO A 11 -12.29 -2.99 11.76
N THR A 12 -12.04 -2.04 12.65
CA THR A 12 -13.04 -1.17 13.25
C THR A 12 -13.14 0.13 12.47
N ASN A 13 -14.28 0.80 12.66
CA ASN A 13 -14.60 2.14 12.14
C ASN A 13 -13.62 3.24 12.57
N TYR A 14 -12.59 2.92 13.35
CA TYR A 14 -11.57 3.84 13.87
C TYR A 14 -10.23 3.75 13.14
N ALA A 15 -10.10 2.86 12.14
CA ALA A 15 -8.92 2.75 11.31
C ALA A 15 -9.18 3.37 9.92
N PHE A 16 -8.10 3.85 9.29
CA PHE A 16 -8.10 4.30 7.91
C PHE A 16 -7.15 3.49 7.06
N LYS A 17 -7.53 3.39 5.79
CA LYS A 17 -6.74 2.78 4.73
C LYS A 17 -6.46 3.81 3.67
N ILE A 18 -5.21 3.86 3.25
CA ILE A 18 -4.77 4.60 2.07
C ILE A 18 -3.97 3.61 1.23
N GLN A 19 -4.18 3.68 -0.08
CA GLN A 19 -3.50 2.84 -1.05
C GLN A 19 -2.36 3.62 -1.69
N LEU A 20 -1.26 2.93 -1.93
CA LEU A 20 -0.05 3.49 -2.52
C LEU A 20 0.35 2.62 -3.71
N ALA A 21 0.64 3.27 -4.82
CA ALA A 21 1.26 2.63 -5.98
C ALA A 21 2.70 3.14 -6.12
N CYS A 22 3.61 2.24 -6.47
CA CYS A 22 5.00 2.58 -6.71
C CYS A 22 5.57 1.87 -7.93
N ASP A 23 6.60 2.46 -8.52
CA ASP A 23 7.41 1.80 -9.55
C ASP A 23 8.51 0.91 -8.91
N PHE A 24 9.17 0.10 -9.74
CA PHE A 24 10.29 -0.75 -9.30
C PHE A 24 11.54 0.05 -8.91
N SER A 25 11.61 1.33 -9.30
CA SER A 25 12.62 2.29 -8.82
C SER A 25 12.30 2.87 -7.44
N HIS A 26 11.33 2.28 -6.73
CA HIS A 26 10.93 2.64 -5.37
C HIS A 26 10.35 4.05 -5.24
N ARG A 27 9.82 4.63 -6.32
CA ARG A 27 9.14 5.92 -6.29
C ARG A 27 7.65 5.71 -6.12
N ILE A 28 7.03 6.53 -5.28
CA ILE A 28 5.58 6.58 -5.16
C ILE A 28 5.04 7.30 -6.40
N VAL A 29 4.20 6.62 -7.18
CA VAL A 29 3.61 7.16 -8.41
C VAL A 29 2.16 7.61 -8.22
N ASN A 30 1.45 6.99 -7.28
CA ASN A 30 0.08 7.36 -6.97
C ASN A 30 -0.28 7.10 -5.49
N VAL A 31 -1.21 7.87 -4.96
CA VAL A 31 -1.74 7.78 -3.60
C VAL A 31 -3.26 7.94 -3.70
N SER A 32 -4.02 7.00 -3.15
CA SER A 32 -5.48 7.10 -3.15
C SER A 32 -5.98 8.09 -2.10
N GLU A 33 -7.28 8.40 -2.16
CA GLU A 33 -7.98 8.96 -1.02
C GLU A 33 -7.99 8.01 0.19
N CYS A 34 -8.40 8.55 1.33
CA CYS A 34 -8.52 7.83 2.59
C CYS A 34 -9.88 7.12 2.68
N TYR A 35 -9.86 5.83 3.01
CA TYR A 35 -11.03 4.97 3.14
C TYR A 35 -11.17 4.44 4.56
N HIS A 36 -12.40 4.16 5.00
CA HIS A 36 -12.63 3.47 6.26
C HIS A 36 -11.94 2.09 6.30
N GLY A 37 -11.36 1.75 7.44
CA GLY A 37 -10.64 0.49 7.65
C GLY A 37 -11.52 -0.76 7.60
N SER A 38 -12.83 -0.61 7.73
CA SER A 38 -13.82 -1.68 7.55
C SER A 38 -14.04 -2.07 6.08
N VAL A 39 -13.67 -1.21 5.12
CA VAL A 39 -13.83 -1.50 3.69
C VAL A 39 -12.72 -2.45 3.22
N HIS A 40 -13.08 -3.44 2.42
CA HIS A 40 -12.13 -4.41 1.87
C HIS A 40 -11.17 -3.73 0.88
N ASP A 41 -9.91 -4.18 0.85
CA ASP A 41 -8.86 -3.55 0.05
C ASP A 41 -9.17 -3.59 -1.46
N ILE A 42 -9.77 -4.69 -1.93
CA ILE A 42 -10.25 -4.81 -3.32
C ILE A 42 -11.38 -3.83 -3.64
N THR A 43 -12.28 -3.55 -2.69
CA THR A 43 -13.35 -2.56 -2.87
C THR A 43 -12.75 -1.17 -2.99
N ASN A 44 -11.83 -0.81 -2.09
CA ASN A 44 -11.11 0.45 -2.18
C ASN A 44 -10.37 0.59 -3.51
N LEU A 45 -9.76 -0.48 -4.03
CA LEU A 45 -9.04 -0.44 -5.31
C LEU A 45 -9.97 -0.12 -6.50
N ARG A 46 -11.17 -0.71 -6.50
CA ARG A 46 -12.18 -0.49 -7.55
C ARG A 46 -12.76 0.92 -7.46
N GLU A 47 -12.92 1.46 -6.25
CA GLU A 47 -13.48 2.79 -6.03
C GLU A 47 -12.45 3.92 -6.17
N SER A 48 -11.18 3.66 -5.85
CA SER A 48 -10.14 4.68 -5.78
C SER A 48 -9.62 5.15 -7.11
N ARG A 49 -9.98 4.46 -8.20
CA ARG A 49 -9.52 4.78 -9.55
C ARG A 49 -7.99 4.88 -9.63
N LEU A 50 -7.30 4.26 -8.67
CA LEU A 50 -5.84 4.28 -8.55
C LEU A 50 -5.18 3.75 -9.83
N LEU A 51 -5.91 2.86 -10.51
CA LEU A 51 -5.52 2.19 -11.74
C LEU A 51 -6.14 2.79 -13.01
N GLU A 52 -7.02 3.81 -12.92
CA GLU A 52 -7.60 4.44 -14.13
C GLU A 52 -6.53 5.16 -14.97
N HIS A 53 -5.38 5.49 -14.36
CA HIS A 53 -4.28 6.20 -15.01
C HIS A 53 -3.12 5.26 -15.40
N THR A 54 -3.24 3.95 -15.16
CA THR A 54 -2.28 2.97 -15.66
C THR A 54 -2.75 2.53 -17.04
N GLU A 55 -1.86 2.61 -18.04
CA GLU A 55 -2.14 2.08 -19.38
C GLU A 55 -2.56 0.61 -19.29
N GLU A 56 -3.43 0.14 -20.20
CA GLU A 56 -3.91 -1.26 -20.25
C GLU A 56 -2.76 -2.29 -20.33
N THR A 57 -1.56 -1.83 -20.70
CA THR A 57 -0.32 -2.61 -20.79
C THR A 57 0.40 -2.81 -19.46
N VAL A 58 0.03 -2.07 -18.41
CA VAL A 58 0.72 -2.09 -17.12
C VAL A 58 0.09 -3.13 -16.19
N GLN A 59 0.86 -4.18 -15.90
CA GLN A 59 0.49 -5.15 -14.86
C GLN A 59 0.88 -4.65 -13.47
N ILE A 60 -0.06 -4.72 -12.52
CA ILE A 60 0.16 -4.28 -11.14
C ILE A 60 0.38 -5.49 -10.25
N ILE A 61 1.46 -5.48 -9.49
CA ILE A 61 1.71 -6.50 -8.46
C ILE A 61 1.15 -5.99 -7.13
N ALA A 62 0.22 -6.73 -6.54
CA ALA A 62 -0.41 -6.36 -5.28
C ALA A 62 -0.47 -7.52 -4.29
N ASP A 63 -0.77 -7.20 -3.03
CA ASP A 63 -0.97 -8.20 -1.98
C ASP A 63 -2.26 -9.01 -2.21
N LYS A 64 -2.39 -10.13 -1.50
CA LYS A 64 -3.53 -11.06 -1.60
C LYS A 64 -4.88 -10.41 -1.27
N GLY A 65 -4.90 -9.31 -0.51
CA GLY A 65 -6.12 -8.52 -0.27
C GLY A 65 -6.75 -7.94 -1.55
N TYR A 66 -6.01 -7.94 -2.66
CA TYR A 66 -6.41 -7.42 -3.97
C TYR A 66 -6.75 -8.51 -5.00
N VAL A 67 -6.88 -9.77 -4.58
CA VAL A 67 -7.31 -10.86 -5.47
C VAL A 67 -8.66 -10.50 -6.11
N GLY A 68 -8.76 -10.67 -7.43
CA GLY A 68 -9.96 -10.32 -8.21
C GLY A 68 -10.01 -8.87 -8.69
N GLY A 69 -8.90 -8.13 -8.61
CA GLY A 69 -8.71 -6.85 -9.29
C GLY A 69 -8.37 -7.04 -10.77
N GLU A 70 -8.86 -6.14 -11.61
CA GLU A 70 -8.51 -6.10 -13.03
C GLU A 70 -7.04 -5.67 -13.19
N TYR A 71 -6.29 -6.32 -14.08
CA TYR A 71 -4.85 -6.08 -14.30
C TYR A 71 -3.95 -6.27 -13.05
N VAL A 72 -4.46 -6.89 -11.98
CA VAL A 72 -3.73 -7.16 -10.74
C VAL A 72 -3.20 -8.59 -10.71
N ILE A 73 -1.89 -8.72 -10.55
CA ILE A 73 -1.18 -9.95 -10.25
C ILE A 73 -0.97 -10.04 -8.74
N THR A 74 -1.45 -11.13 -8.13
CA THR A 74 -1.27 -11.41 -6.71
C THR A 74 -0.54 -12.73 -6.48
N PRO A 75 0.22 -12.87 -5.38
CA PRO A 75 0.86 -14.13 -5.02
C PRO A 75 -0.12 -15.29 -4.85
N LYS A 76 0.28 -16.46 -5.36
CA LYS A 76 -0.47 -17.70 -5.19
C LYS A 76 -0.49 -18.10 -3.73
N SER A 77 -1.68 -18.41 -3.23
CA SER A 77 -1.88 -18.91 -1.87
C SER A 77 -1.80 -20.41 -1.85
N LYS A 78 -1.28 -20.94 -0.74
CA LYS A 78 -1.31 -22.37 -0.47
C LYS A 78 -2.77 -22.86 -0.54
N PRO A 79 -3.09 -23.86 -1.38
CA PRO A 79 -4.45 -24.37 -1.46
C PRO A 79 -4.83 -25.12 -0.19
N ARG A 80 -6.13 -25.30 0.03
CA ARG A 80 -6.62 -25.96 1.25
C ARG A 80 -6.20 -27.44 1.22
N ARG A 81 -5.36 -27.85 2.17
CA ARG A 81 -4.83 -29.23 2.34
C ARG A 81 -3.81 -29.67 1.27
N SER A 82 -3.14 -28.74 0.58
CA SER A 82 -2.01 -29.07 -0.29
C SER A 82 -0.89 -28.05 -0.13
N GLU A 83 0.32 -28.37 -0.59
CA GLU A 83 1.45 -27.43 -0.64
C GLU A 83 1.42 -26.58 -1.91
N LEU A 84 2.18 -25.49 -1.91
CA LEU A 84 2.53 -24.78 -3.14
C LEU A 84 3.45 -25.66 -3.99
N THR A 85 3.20 -25.72 -5.29
CA THR A 85 4.12 -26.38 -6.21
C THR A 85 5.42 -25.58 -6.33
N ASP A 86 6.46 -26.17 -6.91
CA ASP A 86 7.72 -25.45 -7.10
C ASP A 86 7.57 -24.34 -8.15
N GLU A 87 6.67 -24.52 -9.12
CA GLU A 87 6.28 -23.47 -10.07
C GLU A 87 5.60 -22.29 -9.35
N ASP A 88 4.66 -22.55 -8.44
CA ASP A 88 4.01 -21.49 -7.66
C ASP A 88 5.01 -20.73 -6.77
N LYS A 89 6.00 -21.44 -6.21
CA LYS A 89 7.06 -20.82 -5.40
C LYS A 89 7.98 -19.95 -6.26
N ASN A 90 8.35 -20.43 -7.45
CA ASN A 90 9.16 -19.66 -8.39
C ASN A 90 8.40 -18.42 -8.87
N PHE A 91 7.14 -18.57 -9.26
CA PHE A 91 6.27 -17.44 -9.59
C PHE A 91 6.19 -16.41 -8.45
N ASN A 92 5.92 -16.85 -7.23
CA ASN A 92 5.88 -15.97 -6.05
C ASN A 92 7.23 -15.29 -5.76
N ARG A 93 8.35 -15.93 -6.12
CA ARG A 93 9.70 -15.35 -6.03
C ARG A 93 9.92 -14.31 -7.13
N ASP A 94 9.45 -14.54 -8.33
CA ASP A 94 9.60 -13.61 -9.46
C ASP A 94 8.78 -12.32 -9.24
N ILE A 95 7.58 -12.44 -8.65
CA ILE A 95 6.76 -11.28 -8.25
C ILE A 95 7.15 -10.69 -6.87
N SER A 96 8.28 -11.10 -6.30
CA SER A 96 8.78 -10.60 -5.00
C SER A 96 9.14 -9.10 -5.00
N ALA A 97 8.97 -8.43 -6.14
CA ALA A 97 9.03 -6.97 -6.30
C ALA A 97 8.15 -6.18 -5.30
N ARG A 98 7.27 -6.85 -4.54
CA ARG A 98 6.66 -6.36 -3.30
C ARG A 98 7.66 -5.80 -2.28
N ALA A 99 8.94 -6.20 -2.32
CA ALA A 99 10.00 -5.59 -1.53
C ALA A 99 10.06 -4.06 -1.73
N ALA A 100 9.76 -3.56 -2.93
CA ALA A 100 9.72 -2.13 -3.22
C ALA A 100 8.65 -1.40 -2.40
N ILE A 101 7.41 -1.91 -2.37
CA ILE A 101 6.32 -1.30 -1.60
C ILE A 101 6.55 -1.40 -0.08
N GLU A 102 7.14 -2.51 0.39
CA GLU A 102 7.50 -2.65 1.80
C GLU A 102 8.57 -1.63 2.21
N ASN A 103 9.59 -1.45 1.38
CA ASN A 103 10.63 -0.43 1.59
C ASN A 103 10.04 0.99 1.65
N ILE A 104 9.09 1.30 0.76
CA ILE A 104 8.38 2.58 0.78
C ILE A 104 7.55 2.73 2.07
N ASN A 105 6.79 1.70 2.45
CA ASN A 105 6.00 1.72 3.68
C ASN A 105 6.87 1.96 4.92
N GLN A 106 8.06 1.36 4.98
CA GLN A 106 9.01 1.61 6.06
C GLN A 106 9.49 3.07 6.07
N ARG A 107 9.79 3.64 4.90
CA ARG A 107 10.19 5.06 4.78
C ARG A 107 9.07 6.01 5.17
N LEU A 108 7.83 5.74 4.77
CA LEU A 108 6.69 6.56 5.17
C LEU A 108 6.51 6.53 6.69
N LYS A 109 6.73 5.38 7.33
CA LYS A 109 6.70 5.23 8.79
C LYS A 109 7.82 5.96 9.54
N THR A 110 8.88 6.43 8.88
CA THR A 110 9.89 7.28 9.56
C THR A 110 9.35 8.67 9.87
N TYR A 111 8.32 9.13 9.15
CA TYR A 111 7.65 10.39 9.46
C TYR A 111 6.73 10.18 10.66
N ALA A 112 6.98 10.90 11.75
CA ALA A 112 6.26 10.73 13.02
C ALA A 112 4.73 10.79 12.89
N ILE A 113 4.22 11.57 11.93
CA ILE A 113 2.79 11.69 11.64
C ILE A 113 2.15 10.41 11.09
N LEU A 114 2.93 9.53 10.43
CA LEU A 114 2.48 8.24 9.90
C LEU A 114 3.00 7.04 10.70
N GLY A 115 4.15 7.16 11.35
CA GLY A 115 4.74 6.09 12.18
C GLY A 115 4.20 6.02 13.60
N GLY A 116 3.66 7.13 14.11
CA GLY A 116 3.10 7.21 15.45
C GLY A 116 1.60 6.90 15.51
N VAL A 117 1.07 6.87 16.73
CA VAL A 117 -0.39 6.80 16.95
C VAL A 117 -1.03 8.10 16.50
N TYR A 118 -1.93 8.03 15.53
CA TYR A 118 -2.75 9.16 15.10
C TYR A 118 -3.78 9.50 16.18
N ARG A 119 -3.79 10.74 16.66
CA ARG A 119 -4.63 11.18 17.80
C ARG A 119 -5.70 12.21 17.45
N ARG A 120 -5.78 12.65 16.19
CA ARG A 120 -6.79 13.64 15.79
C ARG A 120 -8.14 12.95 15.52
N PRO A 121 -9.25 13.71 15.53
CA PRO A 121 -10.54 13.23 15.08
C PRO A 121 -10.43 12.54 13.72
N ILE A 122 -11.10 11.41 13.65
CA ILE A 122 -11.01 10.39 12.62
C ILE A 122 -11.90 10.76 11.41
N ASP A 123 -12.78 11.75 11.54
CA ASP A 123 -13.77 12.15 10.54
C ASP A 123 -13.23 13.00 9.36
N ASP A 124 -11.98 13.44 9.36
CA ASP A 124 -11.43 14.30 8.30
C ASP A 124 -10.53 13.54 7.31
N PHE A 125 -11.17 12.83 6.37
CA PHE A 125 -10.48 12.04 5.35
C PHE A 125 -9.66 12.92 4.43
N HIS A 126 -10.19 14.08 4.06
CA HIS A 126 -9.53 15.01 3.15
C HIS A 126 -8.20 15.51 3.71
N LYS A 127 -8.17 15.92 4.99
CA LYS A 127 -6.91 16.32 5.64
C LYS A 127 -5.94 15.16 5.74
N THR A 128 -6.42 13.96 6.06
CA THR A 128 -5.56 12.76 6.18
C THR A 128 -4.95 12.38 4.83
N THR A 129 -5.73 12.37 3.76
CA THR A 129 -5.27 12.19 2.38
C THR A 129 -4.19 13.22 2.04
N LYS A 130 -4.44 14.52 2.27
CA LYS A 130 -3.46 15.58 2.00
C LYS A 130 -2.15 15.40 2.74
N ILE A 131 -2.20 15.01 4.02
CA ILE A 131 -1.00 14.71 4.81
C ILE A 131 -0.19 13.61 4.14
N VAL A 132 -0.84 12.50 3.74
CA VAL A 132 -0.13 11.39 3.10
C VAL A 132 0.43 11.80 1.74
N HIS A 133 -0.29 12.57 0.93
CA HIS A 133 0.23 13.11 -0.33
C HIS A 133 1.50 13.95 -0.11
N ILE A 134 1.51 14.84 0.88
CA ILE A 134 2.67 15.67 1.21
C ILE A 134 3.85 14.78 1.66
N VAL A 135 3.61 13.83 2.57
CA VAL A 135 4.66 12.94 3.06
C VAL A 135 5.21 12.04 1.94
N SER A 136 4.35 11.55 1.05
CA SER A 136 4.75 10.80 -0.14
C SER A 136 5.62 11.62 -1.08
N ALA A 137 5.26 12.89 -1.33
CA ALA A 137 6.07 13.80 -2.13
C ALA A 137 7.45 14.06 -1.48
N LEU A 138 7.49 14.27 -0.16
CA LEU A 138 8.75 14.42 0.58
C LEU A 138 9.61 13.13 0.54
N CYS A 139 8.98 11.96 0.62
CA CYS A 139 9.65 10.67 0.47
C CYS A 139 10.32 10.54 -0.90
N ASN A 140 9.59 10.88 -1.98
CA ASN A 140 10.13 10.90 -3.34
C ASN A 140 11.27 11.92 -3.53
N LEU A 141 11.16 13.11 -2.94
CA LEU A 141 12.23 14.12 -2.98
C LEU A 141 13.50 13.65 -2.25
N ASN A 142 13.34 12.92 -1.14
CA ASN A 142 14.49 12.36 -0.44
C ASN A 142 15.12 11.20 -1.22
N LEU A 143 14.31 10.39 -1.91
CA LEU A 143 14.77 9.34 -2.83
C LEU A 143 15.63 9.92 -3.96
N SER A 144 15.18 11.00 -4.61
CA SER A 144 15.89 11.59 -5.75
C SER A 144 17.22 12.25 -5.37
N LYS A 145 17.36 12.72 -4.12
CA LYS A 145 18.61 13.29 -3.59
C LYS A 145 19.71 12.25 -3.33
N HIS A 146 19.35 10.99 -3.11
CA HIS A 146 20.32 9.92 -2.85
C HIS A 146 20.83 9.31 -4.18
N TYR A 147 21.94 9.86 -4.67
CA TYR A 147 22.55 9.49 -5.96
C TYR A 147 22.73 7.98 -6.16
N ILE A 148 23.23 7.25 -5.16
CA ILE A 148 23.46 5.80 -5.22
C ILE A 148 22.14 5.03 -5.43
N ARG A 149 21.03 5.50 -4.87
CA ARG A 149 19.72 4.83 -4.94
C ARG A 149 18.92 5.16 -6.19
N LYS A 150 19.27 6.24 -6.89
CA LYS A 150 18.67 6.60 -8.17
C LYS A 150 19.08 5.65 -9.31
N TYR A 151 20.24 4.99 -9.17
CA TYR A 151 20.85 4.15 -10.20
C TYR A 151 21.10 2.69 -9.75
N ALA A 152 20.79 2.35 -8.50
CA ALA A 152 20.81 0.97 -8.01
C ALA A 152 19.49 0.30 -8.38
N THR A 153 19.36 -0.05 -9.66
CA THR A 153 18.30 -0.92 -10.24
C THR A 153 18.96 -2.15 -10.80
#